data_AF-A0A9P8IFW8-F1
#
_entry.id   AF-A0A9P8IFW8-F1
#
_cell.length_a   1.000
_cell.length_b   1.000
_cell.length_c   1.000
_cell.angle_alpha   90.00
_cell.angle_beta   90.00
_cell.angle_gamma   90.00
#
_symmetry.space_group_name_H-M   'P 1'
#
loop_
_entity.id
_entity.type
_entity.pdbx_description
1 polymer ?
#
loop_
_entity_poly.entity_id
_entity_poly.type
_entity_poly.pdbx_seq_one_letter_code
_entity_poly.pdbx_strand_id
1 'polypeptide(L)'
;PHLPPQSLSTLSLERNNFTSLSALSSLTALQSLQRLSLKSNKINAITDPAPPVRWDEMELQFSKSLSYVDLSYNAINDWPFIDALHDVFPGLTGLRLSHNPLYEDAGEVEKDGKANPVALGVEEGYMLTLARLKGLKSLNFSNITPQERTNAEMYYLSRIGKALAAVPEAEESRILLQHRRYPELCERETLE
;
A
#
# COMPACT_ATOMS: atom_id res chain seq x y z
N PRO A 1 31.61 1.65 -15.71
CA PRO A 1 30.27 1.81 -15.10
C PRO A 1 29.80 3.27 -15.22
N HIS A 2 28.82 3.54 -16.07
CA HIS A 2 28.26 4.89 -16.20
C HIS A 2 27.33 5.16 -15.01
N LEU A 3 27.57 6.26 -14.30
CA LEU A 3 26.66 6.72 -13.25
C LEU A 3 25.29 7.03 -13.88
N PRO A 4 24.18 6.65 -13.22
CA PRO A 4 22.87 6.93 -13.76
C PRO A 4 22.60 8.45 -13.81
N PRO A 5 21.77 8.91 -14.76
CA PRO A 5 21.49 10.32 -14.96
C PRO A 5 20.89 10.96 -13.70
N GLN A 6 21.61 11.93 -13.13
CA GLN A 6 21.23 12.61 -11.89
C GLN A 6 20.08 13.61 -12.07
N SER A 7 19.62 13.86 -13.30
CA SER A 7 18.51 14.76 -13.62
C SER A 7 17.21 14.03 -13.95
N LEU A 8 17.22 12.69 -13.99
CA LEU A 8 16.04 11.92 -14.36
C LEU A 8 14.96 12.06 -13.29
N SER A 9 13.86 12.74 -13.62
CA SER A 9 12.76 13.03 -12.70
C SER A 9 11.53 12.14 -12.92
N THR A 10 11.37 11.56 -14.11
CA THR A 10 10.25 10.67 -14.44
C THR A 10 10.80 9.47 -15.18
N LEU A 11 10.36 8.28 -14.78
CA LEU A 11 10.70 7.02 -15.43
C LEU A 11 9.44 6.19 -15.61
N SER A 12 9.26 5.65 -16.82
CA SER A 12 8.18 4.73 -17.14
C SER A 12 8.79 3.39 -17.54
N LEU A 13 8.39 2.34 -16.81
CA LEU A 13 8.72 0.94 -17.05
C LEU A 13 7.43 0.12 -17.24
N GLU A 14 6.47 0.72 -17.92
CA GLU A 14 5.16 0.11 -18.18
C GLU A 14 5.26 -1.09 -19.11
N ARG A 15 4.32 -2.04 -18.96
CA ARG A 15 4.17 -3.20 -19.85
C ARG A 15 5.44 -4.07 -19.94
N ASN A 16 6.10 -4.26 -18.80
CA ASN A 16 7.18 -5.23 -18.66
C ASN A 16 6.66 -6.47 -17.89
N ASN A 17 7.56 -7.32 -17.41
CA ASN A 17 7.23 -8.55 -16.68
C ASN A 17 7.81 -8.55 -15.26
N PHE A 18 7.98 -7.38 -14.63
CA PHE A 18 8.47 -7.34 -13.25
C PHE A 18 7.47 -8.02 -12.31
N THR A 19 7.95 -8.94 -11.48
CA THR A 19 7.18 -9.67 -10.46
C THR A 19 7.40 -9.12 -9.06
N SER A 20 8.52 -8.44 -8.82
CA SER A 20 8.84 -7.82 -7.53
C SER A 20 9.46 -6.43 -7.65
N LEU A 21 9.32 -5.62 -6.60
CA LEU A 21 9.98 -4.31 -6.53
C LEU A 21 11.50 -4.41 -6.41
N SER A 22 12.02 -5.51 -5.84
CA SER A 22 13.47 -5.73 -5.71
C SER A 22 14.22 -5.84 -7.04
N ALA A 23 13.53 -6.23 -8.12
CA ALA A 23 14.05 -6.20 -9.48
C ALA A 23 14.42 -4.78 -9.94
N LEU A 24 13.93 -3.75 -9.25
CA LEU A 24 14.14 -2.33 -9.53
C LEU A 24 15.18 -1.70 -8.58
N SER A 25 15.92 -2.50 -7.81
CA SER A 25 16.89 -2.01 -6.81
C SER A 25 17.94 -1.05 -7.38
N SER A 26 18.32 -1.19 -8.65
CA SER A 26 19.24 -0.28 -9.33
C SER A 26 18.70 1.16 -9.46
N LEU A 27 17.37 1.35 -9.40
CA LEU A 27 16.73 2.66 -9.48
C LEU A 27 16.83 3.45 -8.17
N THR A 28 17.19 2.81 -7.05
CA THR A 28 17.40 3.48 -5.76
C THR A 28 18.52 4.54 -5.82
N ALA A 29 19.46 4.39 -6.77
CA ALA A 29 20.53 5.35 -7.03
C ALA A 29 20.04 6.66 -7.68
N LEU A 30 18.81 6.71 -8.21
CA LEU A 30 18.24 7.87 -8.90
C LEU A 30 17.71 8.91 -7.91
N GLN A 31 18.59 9.77 -7.40
CA GLN A 31 18.26 10.72 -6.33
C GLN A 31 17.25 11.80 -6.72
N SER A 32 17.09 12.08 -8.02
CA SER A 32 16.16 13.09 -8.54
C SER A 32 14.84 12.51 -9.06
N LEU A 33 14.65 11.19 -9.01
CA LEU A 33 13.47 10.55 -9.55
C LEU A 33 12.23 10.91 -8.72
N GLN A 34 11.24 11.54 -9.32
CA GLN A 34 10.01 11.99 -8.67
C GLN A 34 8.80 11.14 -9.01
N ARG A 35 8.77 10.56 -10.21
CA ARG A 35 7.65 9.77 -10.71
C ARG A 35 8.13 8.46 -11.31
N LEU A 36 7.56 7.35 -10.87
CA LEU A 36 7.84 6.01 -11.39
C LEU A 36 6.53 5.37 -11.84
N SER A 37 6.44 5.02 -13.12
CA SER A 37 5.32 4.23 -13.65
C SER A 37 5.74 2.77 -13.82
N LEU A 38 5.06 1.87 -13.11
CA LEU A 38 5.19 0.41 -13.17
C LEU A 38 3.88 -0.23 -13.67
N LYS A 39 3.04 0.56 -14.33
CA LYS A 39 1.74 0.13 -14.79
C LYS A 39 1.84 -1.08 -15.74
N SER A 40 0.90 -2.01 -15.62
CA SER A 40 0.82 -3.20 -16.48
C SER A 40 2.06 -4.10 -16.40
N ASN A 41 2.53 -4.37 -15.18
CA ASN A 41 3.54 -5.39 -14.89
C ASN A 41 2.86 -6.60 -14.21
N LYS A 42 3.62 -7.42 -13.47
CA LYS A 42 3.12 -8.59 -12.71
C LYS A 42 3.52 -8.51 -11.24
N ILE A 43 3.72 -7.30 -10.73
CA ILE A 43 4.27 -7.09 -9.38
C ILE A 43 3.26 -7.58 -8.36
N ASN A 44 3.69 -8.53 -7.52
CA ASN A 44 2.91 -9.05 -6.40
C ASN A 44 3.73 -9.14 -5.10
N ALA A 45 5.04 -8.88 -5.17
CA ALA A 45 5.94 -8.99 -4.03
C ALA A 45 6.87 -7.77 -3.93
N ILE A 46 7.34 -7.47 -2.73
CA ILE A 46 8.39 -6.47 -2.52
C ILE A 46 9.75 -7.05 -2.93
N THR A 47 10.04 -8.27 -2.51
CA THR A 47 11.29 -9.00 -2.73
C THR A 47 11.01 -10.39 -3.31
N ASP A 48 11.91 -10.89 -4.14
CA ASP A 48 11.84 -12.23 -4.74
C ASP A 48 13.23 -12.90 -4.69
N PRO A 49 13.41 -14.01 -3.94
CA PRO A 49 12.38 -14.71 -3.16
C PRO A 49 11.92 -13.89 -1.93
N ALA A 50 10.65 -14.03 -1.55
CA ALA A 50 10.09 -13.32 -0.41
C ALA A 50 10.71 -13.83 0.92
N PRO A 51 11.45 -13.00 1.67
CA PRO A 51 11.90 -13.35 3.01
C PRO A 51 10.70 -13.40 3.97
N PRO A 52 10.83 -14.06 5.13
CA PRO A 52 9.84 -13.93 6.21
C PRO A 52 9.66 -12.44 6.54
N VAL A 53 8.41 -11.97 6.53
CA VAL A 53 8.05 -10.55 6.64
C VAL A 53 8.69 -9.92 7.89
N ARG A 54 9.73 -9.12 7.68
CA ARG A 54 10.38 -8.27 8.67
C ARG A 54 10.50 -6.87 8.11
N TRP A 55 9.63 -5.99 8.58
CA TRP A 55 9.56 -4.59 8.13
C TRP A 55 10.85 -3.82 8.44
N ASP A 56 11.57 -4.25 9.47
CA ASP A 56 12.79 -3.67 10.04
C ASP A 56 14.08 -4.01 9.28
N GLU A 57 14.04 -5.00 8.37
CA GLU A 57 15.20 -5.46 7.58
C GLU A 57 15.08 -5.10 6.08
N MET A 58 14.17 -4.20 5.71
CA MET A 58 13.88 -3.86 4.32
C MET A 58 15.03 -3.06 3.65
N GLU A 59 15.88 -3.73 2.87
CA GLU A 59 17.02 -3.09 2.18
C GLU A 59 16.63 -2.25 0.96
N LEU A 60 15.44 -2.49 0.39
CA LEU A 60 14.98 -1.78 -0.80
C LEU A 60 14.34 -0.45 -0.42
N GLN A 61 15.09 0.64 -0.52
CA GLN A 61 14.58 1.99 -0.28
C GLN A 61 14.91 2.95 -1.44
N PHE A 62 13.89 3.58 -1.99
CA PHE A 62 14.03 4.63 -2.99
C PHE A 62 14.28 6.00 -2.34
N SER A 63 14.82 6.94 -3.13
CA SER A 63 15.00 8.33 -2.69
C SER A 63 13.67 8.96 -2.25
N LYS A 64 13.73 9.82 -1.24
CA LYS A 64 12.57 10.61 -0.76
C LYS A 64 12.04 11.58 -1.82
N SER A 65 12.77 11.83 -2.91
CA SER A 65 12.26 12.59 -4.05
C SER A 65 11.16 11.85 -4.80
N LEU A 66 11.15 10.51 -4.77
CA LEU A 66 10.14 9.69 -5.42
C LEU A 66 8.83 9.82 -4.64
N SER A 67 7.94 10.63 -5.20
CA SER A 67 6.70 11.06 -4.55
C SER A 67 5.46 10.48 -5.22
N TYR A 68 5.59 9.97 -6.44
CA TYR A 68 4.50 9.38 -7.19
C TYR A 68 4.87 8.02 -7.78
N VAL A 69 4.06 6.99 -7.49
CA VAL A 69 4.23 5.65 -8.06
C VAL A 69 2.92 5.17 -8.68
N ASP A 70 2.99 4.68 -9.92
CA ASP A 70 1.87 4.01 -10.58
C ASP A 70 2.08 2.49 -10.59
N LEU A 71 1.33 1.77 -9.76
CA LEU A 71 1.28 0.32 -9.67
C LEU A 71 -0.03 -0.25 -10.26
N SER A 72 -0.77 0.53 -11.06
CA SER A 72 -2.02 0.03 -11.65
C SER A 72 -1.80 -1.15 -12.60
N TYR A 73 -2.78 -2.05 -12.71
CA TYR A 73 -2.67 -3.25 -13.54
C TYR A 73 -1.46 -4.12 -13.16
N ASN A 74 -1.31 -4.43 -11.88
CA ASN A 74 -0.33 -5.40 -11.39
C ASN A 74 -1.07 -6.59 -10.73
N ALA A 75 -0.35 -7.41 -9.98
CA ALA A 75 -0.89 -8.61 -9.33
C ALA A 75 -0.86 -8.49 -7.79
N ILE A 76 -0.97 -7.27 -7.26
CA ILE A 76 -0.97 -7.01 -5.81
C ILE A 76 -2.29 -7.53 -5.23
N ASN A 77 -2.20 -8.44 -4.26
CA ASN A 77 -3.37 -9.14 -3.71
C ASN A 77 -3.39 -9.20 -2.18
N ASP A 78 -2.44 -8.55 -1.50
CA ASP A 78 -2.36 -8.57 -0.05
C ASP A 78 -2.05 -7.19 0.56
N TRP A 79 -2.46 -7.01 1.81
CA TRP A 79 -2.24 -5.78 2.57
C TRP A 79 -0.81 -5.62 3.11
N PRO A 80 -0.06 -6.68 3.46
CA PRO A 80 1.35 -6.57 3.79
C PRO A 80 2.18 -5.86 2.69
N PHE A 81 1.91 -6.11 1.41
CA PHE A 81 2.53 -5.39 0.31
C PHE A 81 2.28 -3.88 0.43
N ILE A 82 1.05 -3.46 0.74
CA ILE A 82 0.69 -2.05 0.94
C ILE A 82 1.44 -1.45 2.13
N ASP A 83 1.49 -2.17 3.26
CA ASP A 83 2.19 -1.72 4.47
C ASP A 83 3.71 -1.52 4.23
N ALA A 84 4.34 -2.30 3.34
CA ALA A 84 5.74 -2.15 2.95
C ALA A 84 6.01 -0.91 2.09
N LEU A 85 5.03 -0.40 1.34
CA LEU A 85 5.24 0.72 0.40
C LEU A 85 5.77 1.98 1.10
N HIS A 86 5.43 2.16 2.38
CA HIS A 86 5.95 3.26 3.19
C HIS A 86 7.49 3.20 3.33
N ASP A 87 8.06 2.01 3.50
CA ASP A 87 9.52 1.86 3.68
C ASP A 87 10.25 1.90 2.34
N VAL A 88 9.66 1.27 1.33
CA VAL A 88 10.21 1.23 -0.02
C VAL A 88 10.20 2.62 -0.65
N PHE A 89 9.14 3.39 -0.44
CA PHE A 89 8.95 4.71 -1.01
C PHE A 89 8.71 5.75 0.09
N PRO A 90 9.75 6.15 0.84
CA PRO A 90 9.60 7.06 1.99
C PRO A 90 9.11 8.47 1.62
N GLY A 91 9.18 8.84 0.34
CA GLY A 91 8.64 10.10 -0.19
C GLY A 91 7.21 10.02 -0.74
N LEU A 92 6.57 8.85 -0.69
CA LEU A 92 5.32 8.58 -1.40
C LEU A 92 4.17 9.47 -0.92
N THR A 93 3.64 10.26 -1.85
CA THR A 93 2.46 11.10 -1.62
C THR A 93 1.37 10.87 -2.65
N GLY A 94 1.68 10.29 -3.81
CA GLY A 94 0.71 9.93 -4.82
C GLY A 94 0.86 8.47 -5.25
N LEU A 95 -0.24 7.74 -5.29
CA LEU A 95 -0.24 6.32 -5.62
C LEU A 95 -1.39 5.97 -6.58
N ARG A 96 -1.11 5.08 -7.52
CA ARG A 96 -2.15 4.37 -8.28
C ARG A 96 -2.04 2.88 -8.04
N LEU A 97 -3.16 2.27 -7.69
CA LEU A 97 -3.32 0.85 -7.42
C LEU A 97 -4.51 0.23 -8.15
N SER A 98 -5.27 1.00 -8.94
CA SER A 98 -6.41 0.49 -9.70
C SER A 98 -6.07 -0.75 -10.51
N HIS A 99 -7.03 -1.66 -10.66
CA HIS A 99 -6.86 -2.94 -11.39
C HIS A 99 -5.78 -3.83 -10.79
N ASN A 100 -5.81 -3.99 -9.46
CA ASN A 100 -5.08 -5.04 -8.75
C ASN A 100 -6.10 -5.95 -8.03
N PRO A 101 -5.85 -7.27 -7.91
CA PRO A 101 -6.74 -8.20 -7.22
C PRO A 101 -7.10 -7.79 -5.78
N LEU A 102 -6.25 -7.00 -5.11
CA LEU A 102 -6.49 -6.41 -3.81
C LEU A 102 -7.88 -5.74 -3.67
N TYR A 103 -8.42 -5.16 -4.75
CA TYR A 103 -9.73 -4.50 -4.75
C TYR A 103 -10.89 -5.39 -5.22
N GLU A 104 -10.60 -6.58 -5.73
CA GLU A 104 -11.60 -7.55 -6.14
C GLU A 104 -12.06 -8.42 -4.97
N ASP A 105 -11.13 -8.78 -4.06
CA ASP A 105 -11.40 -9.59 -2.85
C ASP A 105 -11.71 -8.76 -1.59
N ALA A 106 -11.61 -7.43 -1.66
CA ALA A 106 -11.82 -6.58 -0.47
C ALA A 106 -13.26 -6.60 0.04
N GLY A 107 -14.25 -6.86 -0.83
CA GLY A 107 -15.66 -6.89 -0.46
C GLY A 107 -16.01 -8.16 0.30
N GLU A 108 -16.33 -8.05 1.58
CA GLU A 108 -17.08 -9.08 2.28
C GLU A 108 -18.41 -9.30 1.52
N VAL A 109 -18.68 -10.52 1.09
CA VAL A 109 -19.97 -10.85 0.48
C VAL A 109 -21.05 -10.72 1.55
N GLU A 110 -21.69 -9.55 1.62
CA GLU A 110 -22.88 -9.36 2.45
C GLU A 110 -23.94 -10.38 2.01
N LYS A 111 -24.38 -11.21 2.97
CA LYS A 111 -25.30 -12.33 2.74
C LYS A 111 -26.70 -11.93 2.26
N ASP A 112 -27.00 -10.63 2.13
CA ASP A 112 -28.33 -10.11 1.83
C ASP A 112 -28.52 -9.52 0.42
N GLY A 113 -27.53 -9.67 -0.48
CA GLY A 113 -27.75 -9.54 -1.94
C GLY A 113 -28.21 -8.17 -2.46
N LYS A 114 -28.04 -7.09 -1.69
CA LYS A 114 -28.55 -5.75 -2.04
C LYS A 114 -27.49 -4.74 -2.50
N ALA A 115 -26.20 -5.06 -2.39
CA ALA A 115 -25.11 -4.21 -2.83
C ALA A 115 -24.26 -4.89 -3.92
N ASN A 116 -23.73 -4.11 -4.86
CA ASN A 116 -22.78 -4.60 -5.85
C ASN A 116 -21.44 -4.90 -5.14
N PRO A 117 -21.03 -6.17 -4.99
CA PRO A 117 -19.85 -6.54 -4.20
C PRO A 117 -18.56 -5.88 -4.72
N VAL A 118 -18.50 -5.64 -6.03
CA VAL A 118 -17.35 -5.02 -6.70
C VAL A 118 -17.20 -3.55 -6.31
N ALA A 119 -18.31 -2.81 -6.21
CA ALA A 119 -18.26 -1.39 -5.83
C ALA A 119 -17.88 -1.22 -4.35
N LEU A 120 -18.40 -2.10 -3.48
CA LEU A 120 -18.03 -2.15 -2.07
C LEU A 120 -16.55 -2.49 -1.88
N GLY A 121 -16.03 -3.49 -2.59
CA GLY A 121 -14.61 -3.85 -2.52
C GLY A 121 -13.67 -2.74 -2.99
N VAL A 122 -14.08 -1.93 -3.97
CA VAL A 122 -13.29 -0.78 -4.44
C VAL A 122 -13.26 0.36 -3.41
N GLU A 123 -14.41 0.71 -2.82
CA GLU A 123 -14.49 1.75 -1.79
C GLU A 123 -13.78 1.33 -0.49
N GLU A 124 -13.99 0.10 -0.06
CA GLU A 124 -13.32 -0.49 1.09
C GLU A 124 -11.81 -0.59 0.86
N GLY A 125 -11.40 -1.06 -0.32
CA GLY A 125 -10.01 -1.09 -0.74
C GLY A 125 -9.36 0.29 -0.71
N TYR A 126 -10.08 1.33 -1.16
CA TYR A 126 -9.63 2.72 -1.08
C TYR A 126 -9.43 3.17 0.38
N MET A 127 -10.43 2.96 1.25
CA MET A 127 -10.35 3.34 2.67
C MET A 127 -9.21 2.62 3.38
N LEU A 128 -9.05 1.32 3.19
CA LEU A 128 -7.99 0.53 3.81
C LEU A 128 -6.60 0.96 3.31
N THR A 129 -6.44 1.21 2.02
CA THR A 129 -5.18 1.75 1.47
C THR A 129 -4.85 3.09 2.13
N LEU A 130 -5.83 3.98 2.24
CA LEU A 130 -5.67 5.30 2.82
C LEU A 130 -5.28 5.25 4.31
N ALA A 131 -5.94 4.37 5.08
CA ALA A 131 -5.65 4.17 6.49
C ALA A 131 -4.27 3.54 6.75
N ARG A 132 -3.80 2.68 5.85
CA ARG A 132 -2.48 2.03 5.96
C ARG A 132 -1.32 2.93 5.55
N LEU A 133 -1.55 3.93 4.68
CA LEU A 133 -0.52 4.84 4.17
C LEU A 133 -0.71 6.29 4.65
N LYS A 134 -0.07 6.62 5.77
CA LYS A 134 -0.17 7.95 6.43
C LYS A 134 0.20 9.13 5.53
N GLY A 135 1.26 8.99 4.73
CA GLY A 135 1.84 10.08 3.93
C GLY A 135 1.07 10.42 2.65
N LEU A 136 0.06 9.64 2.30
CA LEU A 136 -0.61 9.74 1.00
C LEU A 136 -1.47 11.01 0.88
N LYS A 137 -1.34 11.73 -0.23
CA LYS A 137 -2.08 12.95 -0.59
C LYS A 137 -2.98 12.74 -1.80
N SER A 138 -2.65 11.79 -2.67
CA SER A 138 -3.52 11.34 -3.76
C SER A 138 -3.49 9.83 -3.95
N LEU A 139 -4.66 9.26 -4.24
CA LEU A 139 -4.85 7.83 -4.51
C LEU A 139 -5.79 7.68 -5.72
N ASN A 140 -5.38 6.87 -6.71
CA ASN A 140 -6.21 6.56 -7.89
C ASN A 140 -6.80 7.80 -8.60
N PHE A 141 -5.98 8.84 -8.76
CA PHE A 141 -6.31 10.15 -9.35
C PHE A 141 -7.16 11.10 -8.49
N SER A 142 -7.59 10.68 -7.31
CA SER A 142 -8.31 11.54 -6.36
C SER A 142 -7.34 12.14 -5.35
N ASN A 143 -7.58 13.40 -4.98
CA ASN A 143 -6.92 14.01 -3.83
C ASN A 143 -7.60 13.55 -2.55
N ILE A 144 -6.80 13.35 -1.50
CA ILE A 144 -7.28 12.93 -0.18
C ILE A 144 -7.52 14.17 0.67
N THR A 145 -8.75 14.32 1.14
CA THR A 145 -9.14 15.34 2.11
C THR A 145 -8.83 14.88 3.54
N PRO A 146 -8.67 15.82 4.50
CA PRO A 146 -8.53 15.47 5.91
C PRO A 146 -9.68 14.61 6.44
N GLN A 147 -10.92 14.91 6.03
CA GLN A 147 -12.10 14.16 6.43
C GLN A 147 -12.08 12.72 5.93
N GLU A 148 -11.72 12.49 4.66
CA GLU A 148 -11.58 11.12 4.12
C GLU A 148 -10.53 10.33 4.88
N ARG A 149 -9.42 10.97 5.25
CA ARG A 149 -8.37 10.33 6.04
C ARG A 149 -8.86 9.93 7.43
N THR A 150 -9.52 10.83 8.15
CA THR A 150 -10.11 10.51 9.47
C THR A 150 -11.14 9.39 9.36
N ASN A 151 -12.03 9.44 8.36
CA ASN A 151 -13.03 8.40 8.14
C ASN A 151 -12.38 7.03 7.85
N ALA A 152 -11.37 6.99 7.00
CA ALA A 152 -10.64 5.76 6.67
C ALA A 152 -9.92 5.17 7.87
N GLU A 153 -9.26 6.00 8.69
CA GLU A 153 -8.54 5.55 9.89
C GLU A 153 -9.52 5.03 10.96
N MET A 154 -10.66 5.71 11.19
CA MET A 154 -11.72 5.21 12.07
C MET A 154 -12.31 3.88 11.57
N TYR A 155 -12.57 3.77 10.27
CA TYR A 155 -13.06 2.54 9.65
C TYR A 155 -12.09 1.38 9.85
N TYR A 156 -10.80 1.63 9.63
CA TYR A 156 -9.72 0.65 9.82
C TYR A 156 -9.63 0.16 11.27
N LEU A 157 -9.66 1.08 12.24
CA LEU A 157 -9.67 0.75 13.66
C LEU A 157 -10.89 -0.09 14.05
N SER A 158 -12.07 0.30 13.58
CA SER A 158 -13.32 -0.42 13.83
C SER A 158 -13.27 -1.85 13.29
N ARG A 159 -12.74 -2.04 12.07
CA ARG A 159 -12.60 -3.37 11.46
C ARG A 159 -11.66 -4.27 12.26
N ILE A 160 -10.53 -3.74 12.70
CA ILE A 160 -9.57 -4.49 13.52
C ILE A 160 -10.18 -4.83 14.88
N GLY A 161 -10.86 -3.86 15.53
CA GLY A 161 -11.55 -4.11 16.79
C GLY A 161 -12.59 -5.23 16.70
N LYS A 162 -13.36 -5.27 15.60
CA LYS A 162 -14.30 -6.39 15.32
C LYS A 162 -13.56 -7.71 15.13
N ALA A 163 -12.44 -7.73 14.41
CA ALA A 163 -11.66 -8.93 14.17
C ALA A 163 -11.04 -9.48 15.47
N LEU A 164 -10.52 -8.60 16.34
CA LEU A 164 -9.99 -8.96 17.65
C LEU A 164 -11.09 -9.53 18.57
N ALA A 165 -12.27 -8.89 18.61
CA ALA A 165 -13.40 -9.38 19.40
C ALA A 165 -13.96 -10.74 18.94
N ALA A 166 -13.65 -11.16 17.70
CA ALA A 166 -14.12 -12.42 17.12
C ALA A 166 -13.16 -13.60 17.37
N VAL A 167 -11.96 -13.36 17.93
CA VAL A 167 -10.96 -14.40 18.19
C VAL A 167 -10.59 -14.47 19.68
N PRO A 168 -10.07 -15.61 20.16
CA PRO A 168 -9.49 -15.68 21.51
C PRO A 168 -8.25 -14.78 21.64
N GLU A 169 -7.96 -14.32 22.85
CA GLU A 169 -6.80 -13.46 23.17
C GLU A 169 -5.46 -14.02 22.64
N ALA A 170 -5.30 -15.35 22.68
CA ALA A 170 -4.12 -16.04 22.17
C ALA A 170 -3.88 -15.86 20.66
N GLU A 171 -4.91 -15.51 19.89
CA GLU A 171 -4.83 -15.28 18.45
C GLU A 171 -4.73 -13.80 18.05
N GLU A 172 -4.95 -12.87 18.99
CA GLU A 172 -4.94 -11.42 18.70
C GLU A 172 -3.61 -10.98 18.08
N SER A 173 -2.49 -11.51 18.60
CA SER A 173 -1.15 -11.19 18.09
C SER A 173 -1.01 -11.49 16.59
N ARG A 174 -1.65 -12.56 16.09
CA ARG A 174 -1.62 -12.91 14.66
C ARG A 174 -2.34 -11.86 13.81
N ILE A 175 -3.44 -11.30 14.31
CA ILE A 175 -4.18 -10.23 13.65
C ILE A 175 -3.35 -8.94 13.67
N LEU A 176 -2.88 -8.54 14.85
CA LEU A 176 -2.13 -7.29 15.04
C LEU A 176 -0.87 -7.21 14.16
N LEU A 177 -0.17 -8.33 13.93
CA LEU A 177 0.99 -8.40 13.05
C LEU A 177 0.69 -8.04 11.57
N GLN A 178 -0.56 -8.12 11.13
CA GLN A 178 -0.99 -7.76 9.77
C GLN A 178 -1.40 -6.29 9.62
N HIS A 179 -1.33 -5.53 10.71
CA HIS A 179 -1.89 -4.20 10.81
C HIS A 179 -0.86 -3.22 11.37
N ARG A 180 0.16 -2.91 10.57
CA ARG A 180 1.33 -2.13 11.01
C ARG A 180 1.00 -0.80 11.71
N ARG A 181 -0.01 -0.08 11.20
CA ARG A 181 -0.42 1.23 11.75
C ARG A 181 -1.38 1.15 12.93
N TYR A 182 -1.84 -0.03 13.32
CA TYR A 182 -2.84 -0.14 14.38
C TYR A 182 -2.38 0.43 15.73
N PRO A 183 -1.17 0.11 16.25
CA PRO A 183 -0.72 0.66 17.54
C PRO A 183 -0.65 2.20 17.53
N GLU A 184 -0.07 2.79 16.48
CA GLU A 184 0.04 4.25 16.31
C GLU A 184 -1.35 4.92 16.30
N LEU A 185 -2.31 4.31 15.60
CA LEU A 185 -3.66 4.86 15.50
C LEU A 185 -4.42 4.76 16.83
N CYS A 186 -4.31 3.65 17.55
CA CYS A 186 -4.93 3.49 18.88
C CYS A 186 -4.41 4.52 19.89
N GLU A 187 -3.10 4.79 19.90
CA GLU A 187 -2.51 5.79 20.78
C GLU A 187 -3.07 7.19 20.51
N ARG A 188 -3.26 7.56 19.23
CA ARG A 188 -3.80 8.86 18.86
C ARG A 188 -5.24 9.05 19.32
N GLU A 189 -6.11 8.06 19.14
CA GLU A 189 -7.51 8.14 19.57
C GLU A 189 -7.67 8.18 21.11
N THR A 190 -6.63 7.78 21.86
CA THR A 190 -6.64 7.85 23.33
C THR A 190 -6.24 9.24 23.85
N LEU A 191 -5.65 10.08 23.01
CA LEU A 191 -5.14 11.41 23.35
C LEU A 191 -6.06 12.57 22.93
N GLU A 192 -7.10 12.30 22.13
CA GLU A 192 -8.14 13.26 21.71
C GLU A 192 -9.38 13.19 22.63
#